data_AF-A0A4Y2N7I6-F1
#
_entry.id   AF-A0A4Y2N7I6-F1
#
_cell.length_a   1.000
_cell.length_b   1.000
_cell.length_c   1.000
_cell.angle_alpha   90.00
_cell.angle_beta   90.00
_cell.angle_gamma   90.00
#
_symmetry.space_group_name_H-M   'P 1'
#
loop_
_entity.id
_entity.type
_entity.pdbx_description
1 polymer ?
#
loop_
_entity_poly.entity_id
_entity_poly.type
_entity_poly.pdbx_seq_one_letter_code
_entity_poly.pdbx_strand_id
1 'polypeptide(L)'
;MEIKLICSKGCPQGFVISPNLWNPYLNQLLSLNSDTLFLQAFAGDLALVLAGRVRKELENNTNKALATIANKLRELKLDLSVDKCQGLAFRSNVHHR
;
A
#
# COMPACT_ATOMS: atom_id res chain seq x y z
N MET A 1 10.70 27.90 32.51
CA MET A 1 11.55 26.85 31.91
C MET A 1 10.67 26.10 30.92
N GLU A 2 10.72 26.47 29.64
CA GLU A 2 9.93 25.80 28.59
C GLU A 2 10.70 24.60 28.05
N ILE A 3 10.15 23.40 28.23
CA ILE A 3 10.69 22.20 27.61
C ILE A 3 10.20 22.17 26.17
N LYS A 4 11.07 22.50 25.21
CA LYS A 4 10.81 22.29 23.78
C LYS A 4 10.90 20.79 23.48
N LEU A 5 9.75 20.12 23.41
CA LEU A 5 9.65 18.77 22.88
C LEU A 5 9.72 18.84 21.35
N ILE A 6 10.80 18.31 20.77
CA ILE A 6 10.91 18.10 19.33
C ILE A 6 10.15 16.81 19.01
N CYS A 7 8.90 16.92 18.56
CA CYS A 7 8.13 15.77 18.10
C CYS A 7 8.40 15.54 16.60
N SER A 8 9.08 14.44 16.27
CA SER A 8 9.19 13.93 14.90
C SER A 8 7.96 13.09 14.54
N LYS A 9 7.53 13.14 13.27
CA LYS A 9 6.47 12.24 12.76
C LYS A 9 6.98 10.80 12.74
N GLY A 10 6.19 9.87 13.28
CA GLY A 10 6.49 8.44 13.27
C GLY A 10 6.26 7.78 14.61
N CYS A 11 6.55 6.48 14.68
CA CYS A 11 6.52 5.70 15.91
C CYS A 11 7.96 5.40 16.37
N PRO A 12 8.29 5.53 17.67
CA PRO A 12 9.59 5.13 18.20
C PRO A 12 9.89 3.65 17.88
N GLN A 13 11.08 3.38 17.36
CA GLN A 13 11.51 2.00 17.09
C GLN A 13 11.68 1.24 18.42
N GLY A 14 11.20 0.00 18.46
CA GLY A 14 11.28 -0.85 19.65
C GLY A 14 10.13 -0.67 20.66
N PHE A 15 9.16 0.20 20.38
CA PHE A 15 8.00 0.35 21.25
C PHE A 15 6.89 -0.66 20.90
N VAL A 16 6.39 -1.37 21.91
CA VAL A 16 5.51 -2.54 21.75
C VAL A 16 4.21 -2.21 21.02
N ILE A 17 3.66 -1.00 21.19
CA ILE A 17 2.39 -0.62 20.56
C ILE A 17 2.56 -0.06 19.14
N SER A 18 3.78 0.27 18.73
CA SER A 18 4.04 0.93 17.45
C SER A 18 3.57 0.15 16.23
N PRO A 19 3.69 -1.19 16.16
CA PRO A 19 3.11 -1.96 15.07
C PRO A 19 1.58 -1.83 15.00
N ASN A 20 0.90 -1.81 16.16
CA ASN A 20 -0.56 -1.69 16.22
C ASN A 20 -1.06 -0.31 15.79
N LEU A 21 -0.24 0.74 15.95
CA LEU A 21 -0.58 2.09 15.53
C LEU A 21 -0.67 2.23 14.00
N TRP A 22 -0.06 1.33 13.23
CA TRP A 22 -0.20 1.32 11.77
C TRP A 22 -1.53 0.76 11.29
N ASN A 23 -2.15 -0.15 12.05
CA ASN A 23 -3.36 -0.86 11.63
C ASN A 23 -4.54 0.07 11.28
N PRO A 24 -4.86 1.13 12.05
CA PRO A 24 -5.96 2.04 11.69
C PRO A 24 -5.71 2.83 10.40
N TYR A 25 -4.45 3.16 10.09
CA TYR A 25 -4.09 3.85 8.85
C TYR A 25 -4.20 2.91 7.65
N LEU A 26 -3.61 1.72 7.77
CA LEU A 26 -3.64 0.71 6.71
C LEU A 26 -5.04 0.14 6.48
N ASN A 27 -5.88 -0.01 7.51
CA ASN A 27 -7.26 -0.48 7.35
C ASN A 27 -8.08 0.42 6.41
N GLN A 28 -7.81 1.73 6.40
CA GLN A 28 -8.46 2.66 5.46
C GLN A 28 -7.98 2.49 4.02
N LEU A 29 -6.79 1.94 3.81
CA LEU A 29 -6.31 1.54 2.48
C LEU A 29 -6.90 0.20 2.08
N LEU A 30 -7.02 -0.74 3.01
CA LEU A 30 -7.61 -2.06 2.77
C LEU A 30 -9.08 -1.97 2.34
N SER A 31 -9.80 -0.89 2.65
CA SER A 31 -11.15 -0.66 2.12
C SER A 31 -11.19 -0.37 0.61
N LEU A 32 -10.04 -0.21 -0.05
CA LEU A 32 -9.94 -0.08 -1.51
C LEU A 32 -9.99 -1.44 -2.24
N ASN A 33 -9.96 -2.55 -1.50
CA ASN A 33 -10.10 -3.89 -2.07
C ASN A 33 -11.39 -4.03 -2.88
N SER A 34 -11.30 -4.76 -3.99
CA SER A 34 -12.44 -5.14 -4.83
C SER A 34 -12.17 -6.51 -5.47
N ASP A 35 -13.15 -7.07 -6.20
CA ASP A 35 -13.02 -8.38 -6.85
C ASP A 35 -11.81 -8.51 -7.80
N THR A 36 -11.28 -7.39 -8.27
CA THR A 36 -10.17 -7.32 -9.23
C THR A 36 -8.90 -6.69 -8.68
N LEU A 37 -8.99 -6.10 -7.48
CA LEU A 37 -7.90 -5.38 -6.82
C LEU A 37 -7.76 -5.92 -5.41
N PHE A 38 -6.68 -6.67 -5.19
CA PHE A 38 -6.34 -7.21 -3.89
C PHE A 38 -5.19 -6.42 -3.29
N LEU A 39 -5.46 -5.73 -2.19
CA LEU A 39 -4.51 -4.98 -1.39
C LEU A 39 -4.35 -5.68 -0.04
N GLN A 40 -3.11 -5.99 0.31
CA GLN A 40 -2.71 -6.50 1.61
C GLN A 40 -1.71 -5.54 2.24
N ALA A 41 -1.77 -5.39 3.56
CA ALA A 41 -0.88 -4.53 4.30
C ALA A 41 -0.27 -5.26 5.49
N PHE A 42 0.96 -4.90 5.85
CA PHE A 42 1.64 -5.36 7.06
C PHE A 42 2.62 -4.29 7.56
N ALA A 43 2.39 -3.78 8.77
CA ALA A 43 3.18 -2.70 9.37
C ALA A 43 3.30 -1.45 8.46
N GLY A 44 4.44 -1.23 7.81
CA GLY A 44 4.63 -0.11 6.86
C GLY A 44 4.50 -0.51 5.39
N ASP A 45 4.35 -1.81 5.11
CA ASP A 45 4.45 -2.36 3.76
C ASP A 45 3.07 -2.69 3.18
N LEU A 46 2.97 -2.56 1.85
CA LEU A 46 1.77 -2.80 1.07
C LEU A 46 2.08 -3.73 -0.11
N ALA A 47 1.22 -4.71 -0.34
CA ALA A 47 1.24 -5.57 -1.50
C ALA A 47 -0.05 -5.39 -2.30
N LEU A 48 0.09 -5.10 -3.59
CA LEU A 48 -1.02 -4.91 -4.54
C LEU A 48 -0.97 -6.02 -5.59
N VAL A 49 -2.09 -6.72 -5.74
CA VAL A 49 -2.28 -7.77 -6.75
C VAL A 49 -3.51 -7.43 -7.58
N LEU A 50 -3.32 -7.37 -8.89
CA LEU A 50 -4.39 -7.18 -9.87
C LEU A 50 -4.30 -8.27 -10.93
N ALA A 51 -5.45 -8.64 -11.49
CA ALA A 51 -5.53 -9.51 -12.64
C ALA A 51 -6.12 -8.75 -13.84
N GLY A 52 -5.73 -9.15 -15.04
CA GLY A 52 -6.24 -8.58 -16.29
C GLY A 52 -6.09 -9.60 -17.42
N ARG A 53 -6.92 -9.47 -18.46
CA ARG A 53 -6.90 -10.42 -19.59
C ARG A 53 -5.78 -10.11 -20.57
N VAL A 54 -5.45 -8.82 -20.70
CA VAL A 54 -4.40 -8.33 -21.58
C VAL A 54 -3.44 -7.40 -20.83
N ARG A 55 -2.18 -7.39 -21.25
CA ARG A 55 -1.12 -6.58 -20.62
C ARG A 55 -1.50 -5.10 -20.50
N LYS A 56 -2.05 -4.51 -21.56
CA LYS A 56 -2.43 -3.09 -21.58
C LYS A 56 -3.52 -2.75 -20.55
N GLU A 57 -4.48 -3.66 -20.37
CA GLU A 57 -5.54 -3.53 -19.37
C GLU A 57 -4.94 -3.60 -17.97
N LEU A 58 -4.08 -4.61 -17.72
CA LEU A 58 -3.40 -4.78 -16.44
C LEU A 58 -2.56 -3.54 -16.07
N GLU A 59 -1.77 -3.01 -17.00
CA GLU A 59 -0.98 -1.80 -16.80
C GLU A 59 -1.87 -0.59 -16.48
N ASN A 60 -2.94 -0.37 -17.26
CA ASN A 60 -3.87 0.74 -17.05
C ASN A 60 -4.58 0.64 -15.68
N ASN A 61 -5.05 -0.54 -15.31
CA ASN A 61 -5.74 -0.77 -14.04
C ASN A 61 -4.78 -0.64 -12.86
N THR A 62 -3.55 -1.13 -12.99
CA THR A 62 -2.50 -0.96 -11.98
C THR A 62 -2.17 0.51 -11.77
N ASN A 63 -1.99 1.30 -12.83
CA ASN A 63 -1.72 2.73 -12.71
C ASN A 63 -2.87 3.49 -12.04
N LYS A 64 -4.13 3.15 -12.37
CA LYS A 64 -5.31 3.72 -11.69
C LYS A 64 -5.34 3.35 -10.21
N ALA A 65 -5.11 2.08 -9.88
CA ALA A 65 -5.05 1.59 -8.50
C ALA A 65 -3.96 2.31 -7.68
N LEU A 66 -2.75 2.41 -8.23
CA LEU A 66 -1.63 3.12 -7.61
C LEU A 66 -1.93 4.60 -7.40
N ALA A 67 -2.58 5.27 -8.35
CA ALA A 67 -2.99 6.67 -8.20
C ALA A 67 -4.00 6.83 -7.04
N THR A 68 -5.00 5.95 -6.94
CA THR A 68 -5.97 5.95 -5.84
C THR A 68 -5.28 5.71 -4.49
N ILE A 69 -4.38 4.72 -4.41
CA ILE A 69 -3.60 4.42 -3.20
C ILE A 69 -2.73 5.61 -2.80
N ALA A 70 -2.01 6.22 -3.75
CA ALA A 70 -1.16 7.38 -3.50
C ALA A 70 -1.96 8.59 -2.99
N ASN A 71 -3.16 8.83 -3.55
CA ASN A 71 -4.04 9.87 -3.04
C ASN A 71 -4.54 9.56 -1.63
N LYS A 72 -4.91 8.29 -1.35
CA LYS A 72 -5.37 7.88 -0.02
C LYS A 72 -4.26 7.99 1.03
N LEU A 73 -3.04 7.61 0.69
CA LEU A 73 -1.86 7.81 1.54
C LEU A 73 -1.64 9.29 1.85
N ARG A 74 -1.76 10.18 0.85
CA ARG A 74 -1.63 11.63 1.04
C ARG A 74 -2.68 12.21 1.98
N GLU A 75 -3.93 11.76 1.89
CA GLU A 75 -5.00 12.11 2.86
C GLU A 75 -4.61 11.70 4.29
N LEU A 76 -3.99 10.54 4.45
CA LEU A 76 -3.48 10.02 5.72
C LEU A 76 -2.15 10.66 6.16
N LYS A 77 -1.61 11.62 5.39
CA LYS A 77 -0.30 12.25 5.60
C LYS A 77 0.86 11.26 5.59
N LEU A 78 0.74 10.20 4.80
CA LEU A 78 1.75 9.20 4.50
C LEU A 78 2.23 9.36 3.05
N ASP A 79 3.48 8.99 2.79
CA ASP A 79 4.07 9.03 1.46
C ASP A 79 4.46 7.62 1.00
N LEU A 80 4.24 7.35 -0.29
CA LEU A 80 4.68 6.11 -0.93
C LEU A 80 6.18 6.22 -1.27
N SER A 81 7.00 5.26 -0.83
CA SER A 81 8.40 5.17 -1.23
C SER A 81 8.53 4.60 -2.64
N VAL A 82 8.33 5.45 -3.65
CA VAL A 82 8.33 5.05 -5.08
C VAL A 82 9.64 4.37 -5.49
N ASP A 83 10.76 4.80 -4.92
CA ASP A 83 12.10 4.23 -5.11
C ASP A 83 12.23 2.78 -4.64
N LYS A 84 11.36 2.35 -3.71
CA LYS A 84 11.34 1.00 -3.14
C LYS A 84 10.22 0.13 -3.71
N CYS A 85 9.31 0.71 -4.49
CA CYS A 85 8.22 -0.05 -5.10
C CYS A 85 8.77 -1.01 -6.17
N GLN A 86 8.40 -2.28 -6.04
CA GLN A 86 8.73 -3.32 -7.01
C GLN A 86 7.45 -3.85 -7.65
N GLY A 87 7.52 -4.15 -8.95
CA GLY A 87 6.41 -4.70 -9.72
C GLY A 87 6.82 -5.97 -10.45
N LEU A 88 5.96 -6.98 -10.40
CA LEU A 88 6.15 -8.25 -11.11
C LEU A 88 4.84 -8.63 -11.81
N ALA A 89 4.94 -8.97 -13.09
CA ALA A 89 3.82 -9.43 -13.88
C ALA A 89 3.98 -10.92 -14.21
N PHE A 90 2.94 -11.70 -13.93
CA PHE A 90 2.90 -13.12 -14.25
C PHE A 90 1.96 -13.36 -15.42
N ARG A 91 2.36 -14.24 -16.33
CA ARG A 91 1.47 -14.79 -17.36
C ARG A 91 0.98 -16.15 -16.89
N SER A 92 -0.34 -16.33 -16.86
CA SER A 92 -0.93 -17.63 -16.61
C SER A 92 -0.60 -18.58 -17.78
N ASN A 93 -0.01 -19.74 -17.47
CA ASN A 93 0.28 -20.81 -18.43
C ASN A 93 -0.71 -21.98 -18.26
N VAL A 94 -2.00 -21.69 -18.06
CA VAL A 94 -3.02 -22.75 -17.97
C VAL A 94 -3.12 -23.44 -19.34
N HIS A 95 -2.40 -24.56 -19.47
CA HIS A 95 -2.73 -25.61 -20.43
C HIS A 95 -3.97 -26.31 -19.89
N HIS A 96 -5.12 -26.09 -20.53
CA HIS A 96 -6.26 -26.97 -20.35
C HIS A 96 -5.82 -28.37 -20.79
N ARG A 97 -5.75 -29.31 -19.84
CA ARG A 97 -5.75 -30.75 -20.11
C ARG A 97 -7.19 -31.21 -20.28
#